data_AF-A0A822E168-F1
#
_entry.id   AF-A0A822E168-F1
#
_cell.length_a   1.000
_cell.length_b   1.000
_cell.length_c   1.000
_cell.angle_alpha   90.00
_cell.angle_beta   90.00
_cell.angle_gamma   90.00
#
_symmetry.space_group_name_H-M   'P 1'
#
loop_
_entity.id
_entity.type
_entity.pdbx_description
1 polymer ?
#
loop_
_entity_poly.entity_id
_entity_poly.type
_entity_poly.pdbx_seq_one_letter_code
_entity_poly.pdbx_strand_id
1 'polypeptide(L)'
;LKSLVNFINRSSVRLTLFEDIQDIFRNQHITLIQPGDTRWLSNSLAIRSLLQSYQSLLVTLEHIYNESNEESAEALGLYNILSDETTSFILHTLQPILDTLAILSKSIQTKAADFKQLQDFISSTMLRLEQLKDYNSIDYVNIIETIQKLSLTSLTIRNSRSSTSNVRLNTDEVFKTKILPFIENIINNIQARFEQSTL
;
A
#
# COMPACT_ATOMS: atom_id res chain seq x y z
N LEU A 1 5.73 6.86 -2.67
CA LEU A 1 4.53 7.38 -1.96
C LEU A 1 4.61 8.89 -1.68
N LYS A 2 5.63 9.42 -0.97
CA LYS A 2 5.74 10.88 -0.74
C LYS A 2 5.68 11.72 -2.02
N SER A 3 6.40 11.31 -3.06
CA SER A 3 6.37 12.00 -4.36
C SER A 3 4.98 12.03 -4.97
N LEU A 4 4.22 10.93 -4.90
CA LEU A 4 2.84 10.87 -5.38
C LEU A 4 1.92 11.84 -4.63
N VAL A 5 1.95 11.81 -3.30
CA VAL A 5 1.12 12.70 -2.46
C VAL A 5 1.47 14.16 -2.74
N ASN A 6 2.77 14.48 -2.83
CA ASN A 6 3.23 15.81 -3.18
C ASN A 6 2.80 16.21 -4.60
N PHE A 7 2.87 15.29 -5.57
CA PHE A 7 2.46 15.55 -6.93
C PHE A 7 0.99 15.97 -6.97
N ILE A 8 0.08 15.16 -6.41
CA ILE A 8 -1.35 15.48 -6.38
C ILE A 8 -1.62 16.77 -5.59
N ASN A 9 -1.08 16.91 -4.37
CA ASN A 9 -1.48 18.00 -3.47
C ASN A 9 -0.79 19.35 -3.75
N ARG A 10 0.27 19.41 -4.56
CA ARG A 10 0.96 20.68 -4.88
C ARG A 10 0.23 21.55 -5.90
N SER A 11 -0.82 21.05 -6.55
CA SER A 11 -1.62 21.79 -7.53
C SER A 11 -3.09 21.62 -7.20
N SER A 12 -3.80 22.74 -7.00
CA SER A 12 -5.25 22.73 -6.79
C SER A 12 -5.99 22.14 -7.98
N VAL A 13 -5.46 22.31 -9.20
CA VAL A 13 -6.04 21.74 -10.42
C VAL A 13 -5.93 20.21 -10.39
N ARG A 14 -4.76 19.66 -10.05
CA ARG A 14 -4.57 18.20 -9.96
C ARG A 14 -5.38 17.58 -8.82
N LEU A 15 -5.50 18.29 -7.70
CA LEU A 15 -6.34 17.85 -6.60
C LEU A 15 -7.82 17.82 -6.99
N THR A 16 -8.32 18.87 -7.67
CA THR A 16 -9.71 18.93 -8.16
C THR A 16 -9.96 17.80 -9.15
N LEU A 17 -9.07 17.59 -10.12
CA LEU A 17 -9.16 16.48 -11.06
C LEU A 17 -9.23 15.11 -10.35
N PHE A 18 -8.40 14.92 -9.32
CA PHE A 18 -8.41 13.70 -8.53
C PHE A 18 -9.74 13.52 -7.76
N GLU A 19 -10.29 14.59 -7.19
CA GLU A 19 -11.60 14.58 -6.53
C GLU A 19 -12.74 14.28 -7.50
N ASP A 20 -12.77 14.93 -8.66
CA ASP A 20 -13.76 14.69 -9.73
C ASP A 20 -13.73 13.23 -10.21
N ILE A 21 -12.53 12.67 -10.36
CA ILE A 21 -12.36 11.26 -10.74
C ILE A 21 -12.82 10.32 -9.61
N GLN A 22 -12.66 10.69 -8.34
CA GLN A 22 -13.19 9.90 -7.23
C GLN A 22 -14.72 9.83 -7.25
N ASP A 23 -15.39 10.93 -7.63
CA ASP A 23 -16.84 10.97 -7.77
C ASP A 23 -17.34 10.01 -8.86
N ILE A 24 -16.60 9.90 -9.97
CA ILE A 24 -16.91 8.95 -11.06
C ILE A 24 -16.89 7.51 -10.54
N PHE A 25 -15.90 7.17 -9.72
CA PHE A 25 -15.76 5.83 -9.14
C PHE A 25 -16.65 5.61 -7.91
N ARG A 26 -17.45 6.61 -7.50
CA ARG A 26 -18.25 6.60 -6.26
C ARG A 26 -17.42 6.24 -5.04
N ASN A 27 -16.15 6.63 -5.05
CA ASN A 27 -15.30 6.52 -3.89
C ASN A 27 -15.82 7.53 -2.84
N GLN A 28 -15.73 7.19 -1.55
CA GLN A 28 -15.76 8.24 -0.53
C GLN A 28 -14.59 9.18 -0.84
N HIS A 29 -14.73 10.51 -0.79
CA HIS A 29 -13.61 11.43 -1.05
C HIS A 29 -12.42 11.09 -0.16
N ILE A 30 -11.44 10.34 -0.70
CA ILE A 30 -10.27 9.88 0.02
C ILE A 30 -9.22 10.96 -0.10
N THR A 31 -8.79 11.49 1.05
CA THR A 31 -7.60 12.32 1.12
C THR A 31 -6.36 11.44 1.20
N LEU A 32 -5.41 11.67 0.30
CA LEU A 32 -4.11 10.98 0.35
C LEU A 32 -3.35 11.39 1.60
N ILE A 33 -2.91 10.40 2.38
CA ILE A 33 -2.18 10.64 3.62
C ILE A 33 -0.68 10.60 3.32
N GLN A 34 0.04 11.63 3.78
CA GLN A 34 1.49 11.66 3.66
C GLN A 34 2.13 10.65 4.62
N PRO A 35 3.00 9.74 4.13
CA PRO A 35 3.69 8.81 5.00
C PRO A 35 4.76 9.54 5.82
N GLY A 36 4.79 9.30 7.13
CA GLY A 36 5.82 9.77 8.04
C GLY A 36 7.08 8.91 7.99
N ASP A 37 8.23 9.50 8.33
CA ASP A 37 9.53 8.82 8.23
C ASP A 37 9.69 7.59 9.12
N THR A 38 9.06 7.60 10.30
CA THR A 38 9.30 6.59 11.35
C THR A 38 8.04 6.03 12.00
N ARG A 39 6.86 6.57 11.67
CA ARG A 39 5.60 6.20 12.33
C ARG A 39 4.84 5.14 11.54
N TRP A 40 4.78 3.91 12.07
CA TRP A 40 4.04 2.79 11.48
C TRP A 40 2.59 3.13 11.18
N LEU A 41 1.90 3.84 12.09
CA LEU A 41 0.53 4.26 11.90
C LEU A 41 0.36 5.18 10.68
N SER A 42 1.25 6.15 10.49
CA SER A 42 1.17 7.07 9.34
C SER A 42 1.44 6.35 8.03
N ASN A 43 2.37 5.37 8.02
CA ASN A 43 2.62 4.55 6.84
C ASN A 43 1.44 3.62 6.51
N SER A 44 0.85 2.96 7.51
CA SER A 44 -0.39 2.16 7.35
C SER A 44 -1.52 3.01 6.76
N LEU A 45 -1.77 4.20 7.33
CA LEU A 45 -2.79 5.11 6.84
C LEU A 45 -2.52 5.60 5.41
N ALA A 46 -1.26 5.90 5.09
CA ALA A 46 -0.86 6.31 3.74
C ALA A 46 -1.11 5.21 2.71
N ILE A 47 -0.70 3.97 2.98
CA ILE A 47 -0.98 2.83 2.09
C ILE A 47 -2.49 2.58 1.98
N ARG A 48 -3.23 2.63 3.10
CA ARG A 48 -4.69 2.46 3.08
C ARG A 48 -5.37 3.51 2.19
N SER A 49 -5.03 4.79 2.34
CA SER A 49 -5.59 5.85 1.51
C SER A 49 -5.28 5.64 0.03
N LEU A 50 -4.04 5.25 -0.30
CA LEU A 50 -3.63 4.96 -1.66
C LEU A 50 -4.40 3.79 -2.28
N LEU A 51 -4.59 2.70 -1.53
CA LEU A 51 -5.29 1.51 -2.02
C LEU A 51 -6.80 1.77 -2.18
N GLN A 52 -7.40 2.59 -1.32
CA GLN A 52 -8.80 2.99 -1.43
C GLN A 52 -9.06 3.89 -2.65
N SER A 53 -8.08 4.73 -3.02
CA SER A 53 -8.20 5.63 -4.16
C SER A 53 -7.39 5.18 -5.39
N TYR A 54 -7.01 3.90 -5.45
CA TYR A 54 -5.99 3.41 -6.40
C TYR A 54 -6.41 3.60 -7.85
N GLN A 55 -7.65 3.26 -8.17
CA GLN A 55 -8.21 3.42 -9.51
C GLN A 55 -8.28 4.89 -9.91
N SER A 56 -8.76 5.75 -9.01
CA SER A 56 -8.79 7.20 -9.23
C SER A 56 -7.41 7.78 -9.46
N LEU A 57 -6.40 7.33 -8.71
CA LEU A 57 -5.00 7.75 -8.88
C LEU A 57 -4.45 7.38 -10.26
N LEU A 58 -4.67 6.14 -10.71
CA LEU A 58 -4.20 5.71 -12.03
C LEU A 58 -4.83 6.54 -13.15
N VAL A 59 -6.15 6.75 -13.12
CA VAL A 59 -6.86 7.54 -14.13
C VAL A 59 -6.44 9.02 -14.08
N THR A 60 -6.20 9.57 -12.89
CA THR A 60 -5.72 10.95 -12.73
C THR A 60 -4.34 11.12 -13.36
N LEU A 61 -3.41 10.22 -13.05
CA LEU A 61 -2.06 10.27 -13.62
C LEU A 61 -2.09 10.05 -15.14
N GLU A 62 -2.96 9.16 -15.62
CA GLU A 62 -3.18 8.94 -17.05
C GLU A 62 -3.70 10.17 -17.77
N HIS A 63 -4.67 10.86 -17.18
CA HIS A 63 -5.15 12.12 -17.72
C HIS A 63 -4.02 13.14 -17.85
N ILE A 64 -3.28 13.37 -16.76
CA ILE A 64 -2.22 14.38 -16.71
C ILE A 64 -1.09 14.08 -17.70
N TYR A 65 -0.63 12.82 -17.80
CA TYR A 65 0.47 12.53 -18.74
C TYR A 65 0.05 12.64 -20.21
N ASN A 66 -1.24 12.45 -20.53
CA ASN A 66 -1.74 12.59 -21.90
C ASN A 66 -1.89 14.05 -22.35
N GLU A 67 -2.01 15.01 -21.42
CA GLU A 67 -2.11 16.45 -21.75
C GLU A 67 -0.84 17.05 -22.36
N SER A 68 0.29 16.30 -22.40
CA SER A 68 1.55 16.72 -23.01
C SER A 68 2.11 18.05 -22.47
N ASN A 69 1.92 18.29 -21.16
CA ASN A 69 2.44 19.45 -20.43
C ASN A 69 3.79 19.15 -19.76
N GLU A 70 4.40 20.13 -19.09
CA GLU A 70 5.70 19.96 -18.38
C GLU A 70 5.64 18.87 -17.28
N GLU A 71 4.45 18.60 -16.75
CA GLU A 71 4.20 17.65 -15.66
C GLU A 71 3.98 16.22 -16.17
N SER A 72 3.82 16.05 -17.49
CA SER A 72 3.53 14.77 -18.14
C SER A 72 4.58 13.71 -17.85
N ALA A 73 5.86 14.09 -17.84
CA ALA A 73 6.95 13.16 -17.55
C ALA A 73 6.91 12.63 -16.10
N GLU A 74 6.62 13.49 -15.13
CA GLU A 74 6.49 13.08 -13.72
C GLU A 74 5.24 12.22 -13.52
N ALA A 75 4.11 12.61 -14.12
CA ALA A 75 2.87 11.84 -14.08
C ALA A 75 3.04 10.44 -14.70
N LEU A 76 3.71 10.34 -15.85
CA LEU A 76 4.01 9.06 -16.51
C LEU A 76 4.91 8.18 -15.64
N GLY A 77 5.94 8.76 -15.01
CA GLY A 77 6.81 8.03 -14.09
C GLY A 77 6.04 7.45 -12.89
N LEU A 78 5.19 8.27 -12.26
CA LEU A 78 4.34 7.84 -11.16
C LEU A 78 3.31 6.79 -11.59
N TYR A 79 2.73 6.96 -12.77
CA TYR A 79 1.79 6.01 -13.35
C TYR A 79 2.45 4.66 -13.58
N ASN A 80 3.62 4.63 -14.23
CA ASN A 80 4.35 3.39 -14.50
C ASN A 80 4.67 2.64 -13.20
N ILE A 81 5.09 3.34 -12.15
CA ILE A 81 5.35 2.75 -10.84
C ILE A 81 4.08 2.16 -10.23
N LEU A 82 2.95 2.88 -10.27
CA LEU A 82 1.70 2.36 -9.69
C LEU A 82 1.08 1.25 -10.53
N SER A 83 1.14 1.34 -11.86
CA SER A 83 0.58 0.33 -12.77
C SER A 83 1.40 -0.97 -12.82
N ASP A 84 2.62 -0.98 -12.27
CA ASP A 84 3.45 -2.17 -12.16
C ASP A 84 2.81 -3.20 -11.20
N GLU A 85 2.59 -4.41 -11.71
CA GLU A 85 1.98 -5.50 -10.95
C GLU A 85 2.78 -5.83 -9.69
N THR A 86 4.12 -5.77 -9.76
CA THR A 86 4.99 -6.04 -8.60
C THR A 86 4.75 -5.03 -7.48
N THR A 87 4.69 -3.75 -7.83
CA THR A 87 4.45 -2.65 -6.90
C THR A 87 3.06 -2.76 -6.28
N SER A 88 2.04 -3.03 -7.11
CA SER A 88 0.67 -3.23 -6.63
C SER A 88 0.59 -4.39 -5.64
N PHE A 89 1.18 -5.53 -5.99
CA PHE A 89 1.25 -6.71 -5.14
C PHE A 89 1.95 -6.42 -3.79
N ILE A 90 3.09 -5.74 -3.82
CA ILE A 90 3.82 -5.35 -2.59
C ILE A 90 2.95 -4.44 -1.72
N LEU A 91 2.27 -3.44 -2.28
CA LEU A 91 1.44 -2.51 -1.51
C LEU A 91 0.27 -3.21 -0.82
N HIS A 92 -0.45 -4.06 -1.55
CA HIS A 92 -1.56 -4.85 -1.00
C HIS A 92 -1.09 -5.83 0.08
N THR A 93 0.09 -6.44 -0.10
CA THR A 93 0.67 -7.38 0.85
C THR A 93 1.20 -6.68 2.10
N LEU A 94 1.74 -5.47 1.94
CA LEU A 94 2.33 -4.70 3.03
C LEU A 94 1.26 -4.09 3.96
N GLN A 95 0.07 -3.79 3.44
CA GLN A 95 -1.03 -3.21 4.21
C GLN A 95 -1.37 -4.00 5.50
N PRO A 96 -1.70 -5.31 5.47
CA PRO A 96 -2.04 -6.05 6.68
C PRO A 96 -0.87 -6.15 7.68
N ILE A 97 0.37 -6.15 7.19
CA ILE A 97 1.58 -6.14 8.04
C ILE A 97 1.66 -4.81 8.81
N LEU A 98 1.57 -3.68 8.09
CA LEU A 98 1.64 -2.36 8.71
C LEU A 98 0.46 -2.08 9.65
N ASP A 99 -0.73 -2.61 9.32
CA ASP A 99 -1.91 -2.50 10.19
C ASP A 99 -1.69 -3.22 11.51
N THR A 100 -1.13 -4.42 11.46
CA THR A 100 -0.75 -5.20 12.66
C THR A 100 0.25 -4.41 13.51
N LEU A 101 1.29 -3.85 12.89
CA LEU A 101 2.29 -3.04 13.58
C LEU A 101 1.75 -1.72 14.14
N ALA A 102 0.83 -1.08 13.43
CA ALA A 102 0.19 0.16 13.86
C ALA A 102 -0.65 -0.07 15.12
N ILE A 103 -1.37 -1.20 15.21
CA ILE A 103 -2.13 -1.61 16.40
C ILE A 103 -1.17 -1.80 17.58
N LEU A 104 -0.12 -2.61 17.42
CA LEU A 104 0.87 -2.82 18.49
C LEU A 104 1.49 -1.50 18.95
N SER A 105 1.91 -0.66 18.01
CA SER A 105 2.52 0.64 18.29
C SER A 105 1.59 1.55 19.09
N LYS A 106 0.29 1.56 18.77
CA LYS A 106 -0.73 2.33 19.50
C LYS A 106 -0.98 1.75 20.89
N SER A 107 -1.03 0.42 21.03
CA SER A 107 -1.23 -0.24 22.32
C SER A 107 -0.08 0.07 23.29
N ILE A 108 1.18 0.00 22.84
CA ILE A 108 2.36 0.33 23.65
C ILE A 108 2.34 1.81 24.10
N GLN A 109 1.83 2.73 23.26
CA GLN A 109 1.81 4.16 23.56
C GLN A 109 0.63 4.60 24.43
N THR A 110 -0.33 3.71 24.69
CA THR A 110 -1.54 4.06 25.46
C THR A 110 -1.22 4.08 26.96
N LYS A 111 -1.32 5.25 27.59
CA LYS A 111 -0.94 5.50 29.00
C LYS A 111 -1.66 4.61 30.04
N ALA A 112 -2.77 3.99 29.66
CA ALA A 112 -3.60 3.15 30.54
C ALA A 112 -3.46 1.64 30.25
N ALA A 113 -2.49 1.22 29.42
CA ALA A 113 -2.28 -0.19 29.12
C ALA A 113 -1.79 -0.93 30.38
N ASP A 114 -2.60 -1.87 30.85
CA ASP A 114 -2.16 -2.87 31.83
C ASP A 114 -1.05 -3.73 31.20
N PHE A 115 0.00 -4.03 31.97
CA PHE A 115 1.13 -4.85 31.51
C PHE A 115 0.67 -6.19 30.95
N LYS A 116 -0.36 -6.81 31.55
CA LYS A 116 -0.95 -8.04 31.02
C LYS A 116 -1.57 -7.83 29.64
N GLN A 117 -2.34 -6.76 29.47
CA GLN A 117 -2.93 -6.43 28.16
C GLN A 117 -1.83 -6.18 27.11
N LEU A 118 -0.71 -5.59 27.50
CA LEU A 118 0.43 -5.39 26.61
C LEU A 118 1.04 -6.71 26.13
N GLN A 119 1.22 -7.68 27.03
CA GLN A 119 1.70 -9.01 26.68
C GLN A 119 0.74 -9.74 25.74
N ASP A 120 -0.58 -9.59 25.96
CA ASP A 120 -1.60 -10.15 25.07
C ASP A 120 -1.51 -9.51 23.67
N PHE A 121 -1.31 -8.19 23.58
CA PHE A 121 -1.11 -7.51 22.29
C PHE A 121 0.18 -7.95 21.57
N ILE A 122 1.28 -8.14 22.30
CA ILE A 122 2.53 -8.64 21.72
C ILE A 122 2.33 -10.06 21.19
N SER A 123 1.75 -10.96 21.99
CA SER A 123 1.46 -12.34 21.60
C SER A 123 0.53 -12.40 20.37
N SER A 124 -0.54 -11.60 20.36
CA SER A 124 -1.46 -11.49 19.24
C SER A 124 -0.77 -10.96 17.97
N THR A 125 0.11 -9.96 18.12
CA THR A 125 0.89 -9.41 17.00
C THR A 125 1.83 -10.46 16.42
N MET A 126 2.57 -11.18 17.27
CA MET A 126 3.46 -12.25 16.85
C MET A 126 2.71 -13.36 16.12
N LEU A 127 1.58 -13.81 16.66
CA LEU A 127 0.73 -14.80 16.02
C LEU A 127 0.25 -14.32 14.64
N ARG A 128 -0.19 -13.06 14.53
CA ARG A 128 -0.65 -12.50 13.26
C ARG A 128 0.48 -12.38 12.24
N LEU A 129 1.67 -11.98 12.65
CA LEU A 129 2.84 -11.91 11.76
C LEU A 129 3.27 -13.30 11.29
N GLU A 130 3.26 -14.30 12.17
CA GLU A 130 3.53 -15.70 11.79
C GLU A 130 2.52 -16.23 10.78
N GLN A 131 1.24 -15.92 10.96
CA GLN A 131 0.21 -16.25 9.96
C GLN A 131 0.55 -15.62 8.61
N LEU A 132 0.91 -14.33 8.57
CA LEU A 132 1.23 -13.60 7.34
C LEU A 132 2.48 -14.12 6.60
N LYS A 133 3.26 -15.04 7.18
CA LYS A 133 4.34 -15.76 6.48
C LYS A 133 3.80 -16.88 5.58
N ASP A 134 2.63 -17.43 5.87
CA ASP A 134 1.96 -18.34 4.96
C ASP A 134 1.37 -17.51 3.83
N TYR A 135 1.80 -17.81 2.61
CA TYR A 135 1.27 -17.16 1.42
C TYR A 135 -0.27 -17.26 1.43
N ASN A 136 -0.85 -18.42 1.72
CA ASN A 136 -2.31 -18.58 1.64
C ASN A 136 -3.12 -17.82 2.71
N SER A 137 -2.47 -17.24 3.72
CA SER A 137 -3.12 -16.46 4.79
C SER A 137 -3.47 -15.03 4.38
N ILE A 138 -2.77 -14.51 3.37
CA ILE A 138 -3.05 -13.23 2.73
C ILE A 138 -4.01 -13.56 1.61
N ASP A 139 -5.08 -12.77 1.48
CA ASP A 139 -6.16 -13.00 0.53
C ASP A 139 -5.70 -12.72 -0.91
N TYR A 140 -4.77 -13.54 -1.40
CA TYR A 140 -4.06 -13.35 -2.64
C TYR A 140 -4.95 -13.50 -3.84
N VAL A 141 -5.98 -14.34 -3.76
CA VAL A 141 -6.98 -14.45 -4.81
C VAL A 141 -7.64 -13.09 -5.01
N ASN A 142 -8.07 -12.43 -3.94
CA ASN A 142 -8.66 -11.10 -4.03
C ASN A 142 -7.63 -10.03 -4.44
N ILE A 143 -6.37 -10.12 -4.00
CA ILE A 143 -5.31 -9.18 -4.44
C ILE A 143 -5.06 -9.32 -5.94
N ILE A 144 -4.89 -10.54 -6.45
CA ILE A 144 -4.65 -10.80 -7.87
C ILE A 144 -5.86 -10.37 -8.69
N GLU A 145 -7.08 -10.69 -8.26
CA GLU A 145 -8.30 -10.20 -8.91
C GLU A 145 -8.37 -8.67 -8.94
N THR A 146 -7.98 -8.01 -7.85
CA THR A 146 -7.97 -6.54 -7.76
C THR A 146 -6.96 -5.96 -8.74
N ILE A 147 -5.73 -6.49 -8.78
CA ILE A 147 -4.68 -6.10 -9.73
C ILE A 147 -5.18 -6.29 -11.16
N GLN A 148 -5.78 -7.44 -11.48
CA GLN A 148 -6.30 -7.72 -12.82
C GLN A 148 -7.44 -6.77 -13.21
N LYS A 149 -8.38 -6.48 -12.31
CA LYS A 149 -9.47 -5.52 -12.54
C LYS A 149 -8.93 -4.11 -12.80
N LEU A 150 -7.90 -3.69 -12.06
CA LEU A 150 -7.24 -2.40 -12.25
C LEU A 150 -6.52 -2.33 -13.61
N SER A 151 -5.80 -3.39 -13.99
CA SER A 151 -5.16 -3.51 -15.31
C SER A 151 -6.20 -3.44 -16.44
N LEU A 152 -7.31 -4.17 -16.35
CA LEU A 152 -8.38 -4.15 -17.37
C LEU A 152 -9.06 -2.78 -17.49
N THR A 153 -9.27 -2.09 -16.37
CA THR A 153 -9.84 -0.72 -16.39
C THR A 153 -8.92 0.24 -17.12
N SER A 154 -7.60 0.18 -16.85
CA SER A 154 -6.63 1.01 -17.56
C SER A 154 -6.56 0.68 -19.07
N LEU A 155 -6.73 -0.59 -19.45
CA LEU A 155 -6.74 -1.04 -20.85
C LEU A 155 -7.99 -0.61 -21.63
N THR A 156 -9.14 -0.49 -20.97
CA THR A 156 -10.39 -0.05 -21.61
C THR A 156 -10.29 1.43 -22.04
N ILE A 157 -9.46 2.22 -21.35
CA ILE A 157 -9.11 3.61 -21.70
C ILE A 157 -8.02 3.62 -22.81
N ARG A 158 -7.12 2.63 -22.80
CA ARG A 158 -5.92 2.51 -23.67
C ARG A 158 -6.13 1.96 -25.08
N ASN A 159 -7.34 1.99 -25.65
CA ASN A 159 -7.61 1.53 -27.02
C ASN A 159 -7.00 2.46 -28.10
N SER A 160 -5.66 2.55 -28.12
CA SER A 160 -4.79 2.87 -29.24
C SER A 160 -3.33 2.79 -28.79
N ARG A 161 -2.65 1.70 -29.17
CA ARG A 161 -1.18 1.53 -29.24
C ARG A 161 -0.44 1.31 -27.91
N SER A 162 -0.24 0.05 -27.52
CA SER A 162 1.09 -0.57 -27.41
C SER A 162 1.00 -1.97 -26.81
N SER A 163 1.71 -2.90 -27.44
CA SER A 163 1.91 -4.27 -26.95
C SER A 163 2.91 -4.24 -25.81
N THR A 164 2.45 -4.28 -24.56
CA THR A 164 3.34 -4.55 -23.42
C THR A 164 3.51 -6.06 -23.29
N SER A 165 4.75 -6.52 -23.23
CA SER A 165 5.13 -7.92 -23.03
C SER A 165 4.46 -8.51 -21.79
N ASN A 166 3.65 -9.55 -21.98
CA ASN A 166 2.95 -10.30 -20.92
C ASN A 166 3.92 -11.14 -20.08
N VAL A 167 4.86 -10.52 -19.35
CA VAL A 167 5.57 -11.21 -18.27
C VAL A 167 4.64 -11.20 -17.07
N ARG A 168 3.97 -12.33 -16.83
CA ARG A 168 3.08 -12.51 -15.69
C ARG A 168 3.91 -12.42 -14.40
N LEU A 169 3.50 -11.57 -13.46
CA LEU A 169 4.15 -11.44 -12.16
C LEU A 169 4.29 -12.81 -11.48
N ASN A 170 5.51 -13.16 -11.05
CA ASN A 170 5.75 -14.30 -10.17
C ASN A 170 5.57 -13.86 -8.71
N THR A 171 4.31 -13.87 -8.26
CA THR A 171 3.93 -13.42 -6.91
C THR A 171 4.61 -14.23 -5.81
N ASP A 172 4.79 -15.53 -6.02
CA ASP A 172 5.48 -16.42 -5.07
C ASP A 172 6.95 -16.00 -4.87
N GLU A 173 7.62 -15.67 -5.97
CA GLU A 173 9.01 -15.22 -5.93
C GLU A 173 9.13 -13.85 -5.25
N VAL A 174 8.26 -12.90 -5.58
CA VAL A 174 8.24 -11.58 -4.92
C VAL A 174 7.96 -11.72 -3.42
N PHE A 175 7.02 -12.58 -3.05
CA PHE A 175 6.72 -12.85 -1.65
C PHE A 175 7.95 -13.43 -0.91
N LYS A 176 8.53 -14.50 -1.46
CA LYS A 176 9.68 -15.19 -0.84
C LYS A 176 10.93 -14.31 -0.77
N THR A 177 11.18 -13.48 -1.76
CA THR A 177 12.42 -12.69 -1.86
C THR A 177 12.35 -11.34 -1.15
N LYS A 178 11.16 -10.73 -1.05
CA LYS A 178 11.00 -9.37 -0.50
C LYS A 178 10.15 -9.33 0.76
N ILE A 179 8.98 -9.98 0.76
CA ILE A 179 8.00 -9.86 1.85
C ILE A 179 8.36 -10.76 3.03
N LEU A 180 8.66 -12.04 2.77
CA LEU A 180 8.96 -13.00 3.83
C LEU A 180 10.17 -12.56 4.69
N PRO A 181 11.32 -12.15 4.10
CA PRO A 181 12.46 -11.67 4.91
C PRO A 181 12.13 -10.42 5.72
N PHE A 182 11.22 -9.56 5.21
CA PHE A 182 10.77 -8.38 5.93
C PHE A 182 9.92 -8.76 7.16
N ILE A 183 8.99 -9.70 7.02
CA ILE A 183 8.19 -10.21 8.13
C ILE A 183 9.08 -10.89 9.17
N GLU A 184 9.99 -11.76 8.74
CA GLU A 184 10.93 -12.46 9.64
C GLU A 184 11.80 -11.47 10.42
N ASN A 185 12.31 -10.44 9.76
CA ASN A 185 13.06 -9.38 10.44
C ASN A 185 12.20 -8.65 11.49
N ILE A 186 10.93 -8.36 11.19
CA ILE A 186 10.01 -7.74 12.17
C ILE A 186 9.82 -8.66 13.39
N ILE A 187 9.52 -9.94 13.15
CA ILE A 187 9.30 -10.95 14.19
C ILE A 187 10.51 -11.03 15.12
N ASN A 188 11.71 -11.17 14.54
CA ASN A 188 12.96 -11.21 15.27
C ASN A 188 13.19 -9.94 16.10
N ASN A 189 12.87 -8.76 15.55
CA ASN A 189 13.02 -7.49 16.26
C ASN A 189 12.04 -7.35 17.43
N ILE A 190 10.80 -7.84 17.30
CA ILE A 190 9.81 -7.84 18.38
C ILE A 190 10.25 -8.81 19.48
N GLN A 191 10.63 -10.04 19.12
CA GLN A 191 11.15 -11.03 20.08
C GLN A 191 12.34 -10.50 20.87
N ALA A 192 13.39 -10.04 20.18
CA ALA A 192 14.59 -9.53 20.82
C ALA A 192 14.30 -8.38 21.80
N ARG A 193 13.30 -7.54 21.51
CA ARG A 193 12.94 -6.39 22.33
C ARG A 193 12.14 -6.77 23.58
N PHE A 194 11.28 -7.79 23.49
CA PHE A 194 10.34 -8.12 24.57
C PHE A 194 10.69 -9.39 25.35
N GLU A 195 11.50 -10.29 24.82
CA GLU A 195 12.06 -11.43 25.59
C GLU A 195 13.02 -10.96 26.70
N GLN A 196 13.70 -9.82 26.49
CA GLN A 196 14.55 -9.18 27.51
C GLN A 196 13.75 -8.58 28.69
N SER A 197 12.43 -8.49 28.59
CA SER A 197 11.56 -7.87 29.62
C SER A 197 10.92 -8.90 30.58
N THR A 198 11.32 -10.18 30.47
CA THR A 198 10.77 -11.31 31.25
C THR A 198 11.64 -11.75 32.45
N LEU A 199 12.57 -10.91 32.90
CA LEU A 199 13.42 -11.12 34.09
C LEU A 199 12.99 -10.23 35.25
#